data_AF-A0A519DYP3-F1
#
_entry.id   AF-A0A519DYP3-F1
#
_cell.length_a   1.000
_cell.length_b   1.000
_cell.length_c   1.000
_cell.angle_alpha   90.00
_cell.angle_beta   90.00
_cell.angle_gamma   90.00
#
_symmetry.space_group_name_H-M   'P 1'
#
loop_
_entity.id
_entity.type
_entity.pdbx_description
1 polymer ?
#
loop_
_entity_poly.entity_id
_entity_poly.type
_entity_poly.pdbx_seq_one_letter_code
_entity_poly.pdbx_strand_id
1 'polypeptide(L)'
;MTTLVAHPWAYPAFSVVHLIGLGALLGGLLVFELRTLGVRRELDPSSLARLAIPTALAGFALCAVSGAAMFAIQPQELWVNPALRIKVALIALAGLNAAWFHWRGGVRAQDRLGRWQCLLSLGIWVAVIICGRWIAFV
;
A
#
# COMPACT_ATOMS: atom_id res chain seq x y z
N MET A 1 8.66 -30.95 4.20
CA MET A 1 8.96 -29.73 3.42
C MET A 1 7.64 -29.26 2.80
N THR A 2 7.20 -28.05 3.15
CA THR A 2 5.85 -27.53 2.86
C THR A 2 5.58 -27.47 1.35
N THR A 3 4.44 -28.00 0.92
CA THR A 3 4.00 -28.16 -0.48
C THR A 3 4.02 -26.88 -1.31
N LEU A 4 4.02 -25.71 -0.67
CA LEU A 4 4.11 -24.38 -1.31
C LEU A 4 5.47 -24.10 -1.94
N VAL A 5 6.57 -24.59 -1.35
CA VAL A 5 7.94 -24.35 -1.87
C VAL A 5 8.22 -25.19 -3.11
N ALA A 6 7.56 -26.34 -3.24
CA ALA A 6 7.80 -27.29 -4.32
C ALA A 6 7.08 -26.93 -5.64
N HIS A 7 6.09 -26.02 -5.62
CA HIS A 7 5.26 -25.77 -6.79
C HIS A 7 5.73 -24.53 -7.57
N PRO A 8 6.20 -24.67 -8.83
CA PRO A 8 6.83 -23.59 -9.60
C PRO A 8 5.92 -22.39 -9.87
N TRP A 9 4.59 -22.59 -9.84
CA TRP A 9 3.61 -21.52 -10.03
C TRP A 9 3.19 -20.78 -8.77
N ALA A 10 3.60 -21.24 -7.58
CA ALA A 10 3.19 -20.61 -6.32
C ALA A 10 3.64 -19.14 -6.25
N TYR A 11 4.93 -18.89 -6.48
CA TYR A 11 5.48 -17.54 -6.43
C TYR A 11 4.88 -16.60 -7.50
N PRO A 12 4.76 -16.99 -8.79
CA PRO A 12 4.04 -16.18 -9.78
C PRO A 12 2.59 -15.89 -9.41
N ALA A 13 1.83 -16.89 -8.92
CA ALA A 13 0.43 -16.71 -8.54
C ALA A 13 0.30 -15.68 -7.39
N PHE A 14 1.12 -15.79 -6.35
CA PHE A 14 1.13 -14.79 -5.27
C PHE A 14 1.56 -13.41 -5.76
N SER A 15 2.48 -13.33 -6.73
CA SER A 15 2.88 -12.06 -7.34
C SER A 15 1.71 -11.39 -8.06
N VAL A 16 0.88 -12.15 -8.78
CA VAL A 16 -0.34 -11.62 -9.43
C VAL A 16 -1.33 -11.10 -8.38
N VAL A 17 -1.59 -11.89 -7.33
CA VAL A 17 -2.48 -11.47 -6.23
C VAL A 17 -1.95 -10.20 -5.55
N HIS A 18 -0.64 -10.11 -5.33
CA HIS A 18 0.02 -8.94 -4.76
C HIS A 18 -0.19 -7.69 -5.62
N LEU A 19 -0.05 -7.81 -6.95
CA LEU A 19 -0.26 -6.71 -7.88
C LEU A 19 -1.73 -6.26 -7.96
N ILE A 20 -2.69 -7.19 -7.91
CA ILE A 20 -4.12 -6.86 -7.83
C ILE A 20 -4.42 -6.10 -6.53
N GLY A 21 -3.91 -6.61 -5.41
CA GLY A 21 -4.03 -5.93 -4.12
C GLY A 21 -3.42 -4.52 -4.14
N LEU A 22 -2.26 -4.38 -4.77
CA LEU A 22 -1.57 -3.09 -4.90
C LEU A 22 -2.37 -2.11 -5.75
N GLY A 23 -2.99 -2.58 -6.84
CA GLY A 23 -3.88 -1.77 -7.67
C GLY A 23 -5.11 -1.29 -6.90
N ALA A 24 -5.76 -2.16 -6.12
CA ALA A 24 -6.90 -1.79 -5.27
C ALA A 24 -6.50 -0.79 -4.17
N LEU A 25 -5.36 -1.02 -3.52
CA LEU A 25 -4.79 -0.15 -2.50
C LEU A 25 -4.48 1.25 -3.03
N LEU A 26 -3.62 1.31 -4.05
CA LEU A 26 -3.19 2.58 -4.63
C LEU A 26 -4.35 3.30 -5.31
N GLY A 27 -5.22 2.58 -6.02
CA GLY A 27 -6.39 3.16 -6.68
C GLY A 27 -7.34 3.81 -5.68
N GLY A 28 -7.65 3.12 -4.57
CA GLY A 28 -8.48 3.67 -3.51
C GLY A 28 -7.86 4.92 -2.88
N LEU A 29 -6.59 4.83 -2.48
CA LEU A 29 -5.86 5.97 -1.90
C LEU A 29 -5.80 7.15 -2.86
N LEU A 30 -5.41 6.92 -4.12
CA LEU A 30 -5.24 7.97 -5.13
C LEU A 30 -6.53 8.75 -5.34
N VAL A 31 -7.67 8.07 -5.51
CA VAL A 31 -8.96 8.74 -5.71
C VAL A 31 -9.35 9.58 -4.49
N PHE A 32 -9.19 9.03 -3.29
CA PHE A 32 -9.51 9.73 -2.04
C PHE A 32 -8.58 10.94 -1.78
N GLU A 33 -7.29 10.77 -2.02
CA GLU A 33 -6.27 11.78 -1.76
C GLU A 33 -6.32 12.90 -2.79
N LEU A 34 -6.51 12.61 -4.08
CA LEU A 34 -6.74 13.63 -5.11
C LEU A 34 -7.94 14.52 -4.74
N ARG A 35 -9.02 13.91 -4.25
CA ARG A 35 -10.18 14.68 -3.78
C ARG A 35 -9.82 15.59 -2.60
N THR A 36 -9.04 15.09 -1.65
CA THR A 36 -8.58 15.86 -0.47
C THR A 36 -7.63 17.00 -0.87
N LEU A 37 -6.84 16.81 -1.92
CA LEU A 37 -5.95 17.82 -2.51
C LEU A 37 -6.71 18.89 -3.31
N GLY A 38 -8.01 18.71 -3.55
CA GLY A 38 -8.87 19.70 -4.19
C GLY A 38 -9.16 19.42 -5.66
N VAL A 39 -8.83 18.22 -6.16
CA VAL A 39 -9.26 17.75 -7.49
C VAL A 39 -10.73 17.32 -7.41
N ARG A 40 -11.57 17.78 -8.35
CA ARG A 40 -13.02 17.48 -8.41
C ARG A 40 -13.75 17.74 -7.08
N ARG A 41 -13.72 18.99 -6.60
CA ARG A 41 -14.27 19.41 -5.29
C ARG A 41 -15.79 19.22 -5.18
N GLU A 42 -16.48 19.08 -6.29
CA GLU A 42 -17.91 18.78 -6.37
C GLU A 42 -18.27 17.39 -5.82
N LEU A 43 -17.31 16.46 -5.74
CA LEU A 43 -17.56 15.13 -5.18
C LEU A 43 -17.64 15.19 -3.64
N ASP A 44 -18.61 14.51 -3.04
CA ASP A 44 -18.69 14.41 -1.58
C ASP A 44 -17.54 13.53 -1.04
N PRO A 45 -16.66 14.07 -0.17
CA PRO A 45 -15.53 13.33 0.37
C PRO A 45 -15.97 12.14 1.23
N SER A 46 -17.14 12.21 1.88
CA SER A 46 -17.64 11.12 2.73
C SER A 46 -18.05 9.91 1.90
N SER A 47 -18.72 10.15 0.77
CA SER A 47 -19.13 9.11 -0.17
C SER A 47 -17.93 8.45 -0.85
N LEU A 48 -16.93 9.24 -1.25
CA LEU A 48 -15.67 8.68 -1.78
C LEU A 48 -14.94 7.84 -0.73
N ALA A 49 -14.83 8.33 0.50
CA ALA A 49 -14.19 7.60 1.59
C ALA A 49 -14.85 6.23 1.86
N ARG A 50 -16.19 6.15 1.80
CA ARG A 50 -16.94 4.90 2.01
C ARG A 50 -16.63 3.80 1.01
N LEU A 51 -16.22 4.14 -0.20
CA LEU A 51 -15.78 3.17 -1.21
C LEU A 51 -14.27 2.98 -1.18
N ALA A 52 -13.53 4.09 -1.25
CA ALA A 52 -12.08 4.10 -1.38
C ALA A 52 -11.37 3.47 -0.19
N ILE A 53 -11.79 3.76 1.05
CA ILE A 53 -11.10 3.27 2.25
C ILE A 53 -11.26 1.74 2.39
N PRO A 54 -12.48 1.16 2.32
CA PRO A 54 -12.60 -0.30 2.37
C PRO A 54 -11.89 -1.01 1.21
N THR A 55 -11.96 -0.46 -0.01
CA THR A 55 -11.20 -1.01 -1.15
C THR A 55 -9.71 -0.97 -0.91
N ALA A 56 -9.20 0.15 -0.36
CA ALA A 56 -7.79 0.27 -0.04
C ALA A 56 -7.34 -0.71 1.04
N LEU A 57 -8.13 -0.87 2.12
CA LEU A 57 -7.87 -1.83 3.18
C LEU A 57 -7.90 -3.28 2.69
N ALA A 58 -8.87 -3.64 1.84
CA ALA A 58 -8.93 -4.96 1.22
C ALA A 58 -7.70 -5.21 0.32
N GLY A 59 -7.30 -4.22 -0.48
CA GLY A 59 -6.08 -4.26 -1.29
C GLY A 59 -4.82 -4.44 -0.44
N PHE A 60 -4.71 -3.70 0.67
CA PHE A 60 -3.62 -3.85 1.63
C PHE A 60 -3.58 -5.24 2.26
N ALA A 61 -4.72 -5.79 2.67
CA ALA A 61 -4.80 -7.14 3.21
C ALA A 61 -4.33 -8.19 2.18
N LEU A 62 -4.75 -8.07 0.92
CA LEU A 62 -4.27 -8.92 -0.17
C LEU A 62 -2.76 -8.80 -0.36
N CYS A 63 -2.21 -7.58 -0.34
CA CYS A 63 -0.76 -7.35 -0.44
C CYS A 63 0.00 -7.99 0.73
N ALA A 64 -0.50 -7.82 1.95
CA ALA A 64 0.14 -8.32 3.16
C ALA A 64 0.19 -9.86 3.16
N VAL A 65 -0.94 -10.51 2.86
CA VAL A 65 -1.02 -11.98 2.84
C VAL A 65 -0.16 -12.56 1.72
N SER A 66 -0.28 -12.04 0.49
CA SER A 66 0.52 -12.51 -0.64
C SER A 66 2.01 -12.23 -0.46
N GLY A 67 2.38 -11.07 0.07
CA GLY A 67 3.77 -10.70 0.35
C GLY A 67 4.39 -11.58 1.44
N ALA A 68 3.63 -11.89 2.50
CA ALA A 68 4.06 -12.85 3.52
C ALA A 68 4.24 -14.26 2.95
N ALA A 69 3.36 -14.70 2.05
CA ALA A 69 3.49 -15.98 1.37
C ALA A 69 4.74 -16.03 0.48
N MET A 70 5.02 -14.98 -0.30
CA MET A 70 6.24 -14.85 -1.11
C MET A 70 7.50 -14.85 -0.23
N PHE A 71 7.47 -14.13 0.90
CA PHE A 71 8.56 -14.13 1.87
C PHE A 71 8.81 -15.52 2.46
N ALA A 72 7.76 -16.26 2.80
CA ALA A 72 7.89 -17.61 3.34
C ALA A 72 8.47 -18.63 2.34
N ILE A 73 8.36 -18.39 1.03
CA ILE A 73 8.95 -19.24 -0.01
C ILE A 73 10.47 -19.07 -0.08
N GLN A 74 10.98 -17.84 0.05
CA GLN A 74 12.42 -17.50 -0.04
C GLN A 74 12.88 -16.58 1.10
N PRO A 75 12.76 -16.99 2.38
CA PRO A 75 12.96 -16.09 3.51
C PRO A 75 14.41 -15.62 3.66
N GLN A 76 15.38 -16.50 3.39
CA GLN A 76 16.81 -16.17 3.53
C GLN A 76 17.27 -15.12 2.50
N GLU A 77 16.83 -15.27 1.25
CA GLU A 77 17.14 -14.33 0.17
C GLU A 77 16.45 -12.97 0.39
N LEU A 78 15.16 -13.01 0.75
CA LEU A 78 14.37 -11.80 0.91
C LEU A 78 14.73 -11.02 2.18
N TRP A 79 15.12 -11.69 3.28
CA TRP A 79 15.49 -11.00 4.52
C TRP A 79 16.77 -10.17 4.41
N VAL A 80 17.74 -10.60 3.61
CA VAL A 80 18.99 -9.85 3.38
C VAL A 80 18.84 -8.73 2.37
N ASN A 81 17.76 -8.74 1.58
CA ASN A 81 17.51 -7.74 0.54
C ASN A 81 17.23 -6.35 1.14
N PRO A 82 18.07 -5.33 0.86
CA PRO A 82 17.89 -3.99 1.41
C PRO A 82 16.62 -3.31 0.89
N ALA A 83 16.21 -3.58 -0.35
CA ALA A 83 15.00 -3.00 -0.93
C ALA A 83 13.75 -3.48 -0.17
N LEU A 84 13.70 -4.75 0.27
CA LEU A 84 12.59 -5.24 1.10
C LEU A 84 12.55 -4.55 2.47
N ARG A 85 13.70 -4.39 3.14
CA ARG A 85 13.77 -3.73 4.45
C ARG A 85 13.29 -2.29 4.38
N ILE A 86 13.73 -1.55 3.37
CA ILE A 86 13.27 -0.18 3.11
C ILE A 86 11.77 -0.17 2.81
N LYS A 87 11.28 -1.10 1.98
CA LYS A 87 9.85 -1.24 1.66
C LYS A 87 9.00 -1.41 2.93
N VAL A 88 9.41 -2.28 3.85
CA VAL A 88 8.69 -2.53 5.11
C VAL A 88 8.71 -1.29 6.02
N ALA A 89 9.86 -0.59 6.12
CA ALA A 89 9.95 0.66 6.88
C ALA A 89 9.03 1.77 6.31
N LEU A 90 8.98 1.89 4.98
CA LEU A 90 8.08 2.82 4.29
C LEU A 90 6.60 2.48 4.51
N ILE A 91 6.24 1.19 4.49
CA ILE A 91 4.87 0.75 4.80
C ILE A 91 4.50 1.11 6.24
N ALA A 92 5.40 0.92 7.21
CA ALA A 92 5.17 1.33 8.58
C ALA A 92 4.97 2.85 8.70
N LEU A 93 5.79 3.65 8.00
CA LEU A 93 5.65 5.11 7.95
C LEU A 93 4.33 5.56 7.31
N ALA A 94 3.89 4.91 6.24
CA ALA A 94 2.58 5.16 5.63
C ALA A 94 1.45 4.90 6.62
N GLY A 95 1.52 3.78 7.36
CA GLY A 95 0.56 3.44 8.41
C GLY A 95 0.49 4.48 9.52
N LEU A 96 1.65 4.95 9.99
CA LEU A 96 1.73 6.02 11.00
C LEU A 96 1.13 7.34 10.48
N ASN A 97 1.44 7.72 9.24
CA ASN A 97 0.86 8.91 8.61
C ASN A 97 -0.67 8.80 8.49
N ALA A 98 -1.19 7.65 8.06
CA ALA A 98 -2.63 7.40 7.97
C ALA A 98 -3.31 7.43 9.35
N ALA A 99 -2.73 6.77 10.35
CA ALA A 99 -3.24 6.79 11.72
C ALA A 99 -3.32 8.21 12.28
N TRP A 100 -2.29 9.03 12.06
CA TRP A 100 -2.29 10.44 12.47
C TRP A 100 -3.36 11.24 11.71
N PHE A 101 -3.48 11.06 10.39
CA PHE A 101 -4.52 11.71 9.58
C PHE A 101 -5.93 11.39 10.11
N HIS A 102 -6.21 10.13 10.40
CA HIS A 102 -7.50 9.70 10.93
C HIS A 102 -7.76 10.21 12.36
N TRP A 103 -6.76 10.14 13.25
CA TRP A 103 -6.89 10.59 14.64
C TRP A 103 -7.24 12.08 14.74
N ARG A 104 -6.69 12.93 13.86
CA ARG A 104 -7.05 14.36 13.80
C ARG A 104 -8.39 14.65 13.11
N GLY A 105 -9.09 13.63 12.63
CA GLY A 105 -10.31 13.81 11.84
C GLY A 105 -10.05 14.46 10.48
N GLY A 106 -8.92 14.15 9.84
CA GLY A 106 -8.45 14.80 8.60
C GLY A 106 -9.48 14.83 7.46
N VAL A 107 -10.34 13.81 7.38
CA VAL A 107 -11.47 13.75 6.43
C VAL A 107 -12.41 14.96 6.58
N ARG A 108 -12.71 15.36 7.81
CA ARG A 108 -13.60 16.48 8.15
C ARG A 108 -12.87 17.81 8.17
N ALA A 109 -11.64 17.84 8.70
CA ALA A 109 -10.87 19.06 8.86
C ALA A 109 -10.50 19.70 7.51
N GLN A 110 -10.11 18.89 6.53
CA GLN A 110 -9.66 19.34 5.19
C GLN A 110 -8.63 20.50 5.24
N ASP A 111 -7.78 20.48 6.26
CA ASP A 111 -6.78 21.51 6.55
C ASP A 111 -5.55 21.40 5.64
N ARG A 112 -4.68 22.43 5.67
CA ARG A 112 -3.43 22.42 4.90
C ARG A 112 -2.54 21.23 5.28
N LEU A 113 -2.54 20.83 6.55
CA LEU A 113 -1.76 19.70 7.02
C LEU A 113 -2.29 18.38 6.45
N GLY A 114 -3.60 18.17 6.39
CA GLY A 114 -4.21 17.00 5.74
C GLY A 114 -3.80 16.86 4.28
N ARG A 115 -3.70 17.97 3.54
CA ARG A 115 -3.18 17.96 2.16
C ARG A 115 -1.71 17.53 2.08
N TRP A 116 -0.87 18.02 2.97
CA TRP A 116 0.52 17.58 3.05
C TRP A 116 0.64 16.09 3.41
N GLN A 117 -0.20 15.60 4.31
CA GLN A 117 -0.25 14.18 4.66
C GLN A 117 -0.66 13.30 3.47
N CYS A 118 -1.59 13.76 2.62
CA CYS A 118 -1.95 13.08 1.37
C CYS A 118 -0.78 13.08 0.37
N LEU A 119 -0.10 14.21 0.16
CA LEU A 119 1.08 14.25 -0.72
C LEU A 119 2.20 13.33 -0.24
N LEU A 120 2.45 13.33 1.07
CA LEU A 120 3.43 12.45 1.71
C LEU A 120 3.04 10.97 1.54
N SER A 121 1.76 10.64 1.74
CA SER A 121 1.21 9.30 1.53
C SER A 121 1.44 8.80 0.10
N LEU A 122 1.06 9.59 -0.91
CA LEU A 122 1.33 9.26 -2.32
C LEU A 122 2.81 9.05 -2.59
N GLY A 123 3.67 9.94 -2.08
CA GLY A 123 5.11 9.83 -2.23
C GLY A 123 5.68 8.54 -1.60
N ILE A 124 5.23 8.19 -0.39
CA ILE A 124 5.64 6.95 0.28
C ILE A 124 5.19 5.73 -0.51
N TRP A 125 3.94 5.69 -1.00
CA TRP A 125 3.45 4.55 -1.78
C TRP A 125 4.17 4.39 -3.12
N VAL A 126 4.51 5.49 -3.80
CA VAL A 126 5.38 5.43 -4.99
C VAL A 126 6.73 4.82 -4.63
N ALA A 127 7.36 5.25 -3.53
CA ALA A 127 8.63 4.67 -3.08
C ALA A 127 8.51 3.17 -2.75
N VAL A 128 7.42 2.74 -2.10
CA VAL A 128 7.12 1.32 -1.82
C VAL A 128 7.04 0.50 -3.11
N ILE A 129 6.44 1.04 -4.17
CA ILE A 129 6.33 0.39 -5.48
C ILE A 129 7.71 0.26 -6.13
N ILE A 130 8.51 1.34 -6.11
CA ILE A 130 9.88 1.34 -6.62
C ILE A 130 10.70 0.26 -5.90
N CYS A 131 10.69 0.24 -4.56
CA CYS A 131 11.36 -0.81 -3.79
C CYS A 131 10.86 -2.20 -4.17
N GLY A 132 9.55 -2.39 -4.34
CA GLY A 132 8.96 -3.65 -4.77
C GLY A 132 9.52 -4.16 -6.10
N ARG A 133 9.70 -3.28 -7.08
CA ARG A 133 10.30 -3.64 -8.38
C ARG A 133 11.80 -3.91 -8.27
N TRP A 134 12.49 -3.20 -7.38
CA TRP A 134 13.94 -3.28 -7.16
C TRP A 134 14.40 -4.55 -6.44
N ILE A 135 13.52 -5.23 -5.69
CA ILE A 135 13.82 -6.53 -5.04
C ILE A 135 14.37 -7.55 -6.04
N ALA A 136 13.93 -7.51 -7.31
CA ALA A 136 14.41 -8.42 -8.33
C ALA A 136 15.82 -8.11 -8.88
N PHE A 137 16.42 -6.98 -8.47
CA PHE A 137 17.65 -6.44 -9.06
C PHE A 137 18.78 -6.18 -8.07
N VAL A 138 18.50 -6.21 -6.76
CA VAL A 138 19.44 -5.90 -5.67
C VAL A 138 19.52 -7.07 -4.71
#